data_AF-A0A836H9E7-F1
#
_entry.id   AF-A0A836H9E7-F1
#
_cell.length_a   1.000
_cell.length_b   1.000
_cell.length_c   1.000
_cell.angle_alpha   90.00
_cell.angle_beta   90.00
_cell.angle_gamma   90.00
#
_symmetry.space_group_name_H-M   'P 1'
#
loop_
_entity.id
_entity.type
_entity.pdbx_description
1 polymer ?
#
loop_
_entity_poly.entity_id
_entity_poly.type
_entity_poly.pdbx_seq_one_letter_code
_entity_poly.pdbx_strand_id
1 'polypeptide(L)'
;MFRGHWIVADMDGTLTPTPTRAHGKYLSLSHCMQSGLECGARYNSCLPWLRCFLERGGSLCVVSTAGKRMWSQLYSDLAPSLFRLRAAAAGGATAAQGNGALLGPSPSTGVAETPGTLCLCGFSGAALFRSRPWEAVWSDMDRLHPRWRLPSAPHPSRLDEGKELHSGEAAEALAAVPPAAVGLEEWTEYREQGAALAAAGLQTAASSATRRLATMDAATCELAMDEGRQALVRFFEHASYVCGHDVAHAKDFFAACLSTKYHSAFADLLRQLLVEAQAAAPSARRDASGAHVGTPHICFAASKVLSPAALAQHGFFLRDTGDALVDAQPVPRADGTVADGAAVVQVVVMGIPMRFFDHVFPSLGASPSGNSPATSPSVYGCPRCAAAGAGARRRLESAGLEVKSQPNSVCLHCHGVDKGTCVRWLLAQHERHQLLFELPRALAFGDMPESVDAPLTAFPPMQFISLSPKDGAAARLADIERGAIAGSAHAECTRAQAKRPHQQPQEPPRCFSDGPLHMFHVGGEEEGTALFLEELLLSCTSEQQQQQRSAALSPTTYAGPAGVANWFTADRVAACATRARHRMEEELLQRRQTPQRSSACTKE
;
A
#
# COMPACT_ATOMS: atom_id res chain seq x y z
N MET A 1 -11.29 -25.91 -5.64
CA MET A 1 -10.94 -25.56 -7.03
C MET A 1 -9.56 -24.92 -7.02
N PHE A 2 -9.35 -23.89 -6.20
CA PHE A 2 -8.11 -23.10 -6.14
C PHE A 2 -7.18 -23.50 -4.98
N ARG A 3 -7.35 -24.68 -4.39
CA ARG A 3 -6.42 -25.17 -3.35
C ARG A 3 -4.99 -25.15 -3.90
N GLY A 4 -4.06 -24.57 -3.13
CA GLY A 4 -2.66 -24.38 -3.54
C GLY A 4 -2.41 -23.25 -4.54
N HIS A 5 -3.44 -22.48 -4.92
CA HIS A 5 -3.28 -21.27 -5.74
C HIS A 5 -3.26 -20.03 -4.85
N TRP A 6 -2.42 -19.07 -5.21
CA TRP A 6 -2.17 -17.88 -4.41
C TRP A 6 -2.30 -16.59 -5.20
N ILE A 7 -2.89 -15.58 -4.58
CA ILE A 7 -2.78 -14.19 -5.01
C ILE A 7 -1.91 -13.47 -3.98
N VAL A 8 -0.85 -12.83 -4.42
CA VAL A 8 0.00 -11.94 -3.62
C VAL A 8 -0.21 -10.52 -4.13
N ALA A 9 -0.75 -9.61 -3.33
CA ALA A 9 -1.16 -8.30 -3.84
C ALA A 9 -0.73 -7.16 -2.92
N ASP A 10 -0.34 -6.02 -3.50
CA ASP A 10 -0.42 -4.77 -2.76
C ASP A 10 -1.87 -4.41 -2.43
N MET A 11 -2.08 -3.48 -1.51
CA MET A 11 -3.41 -3.00 -1.12
C MET A 11 -3.80 -1.70 -1.83
N ASP A 12 -3.12 -0.59 -1.50
CA ASP A 12 -3.46 0.75 -2.01
C ASP A 12 -3.17 0.83 -3.51
N GLY A 13 -4.12 1.33 -4.30
CA GLY A 13 -4.00 1.35 -5.77
C GLY A 13 -4.13 -0.02 -6.45
N THR A 14 -4.31 -1.10 -5.69
CA THR A 14 -4.34 -2.48 -6.21
C THR A 14 -5.64 -3.20 -5.86
N LEU A 15 -5.88 -3.46 -4.58
CA LEU A 15 -7.14 -4.05 -4.09
C LEU A 15 -8.14 -2.98 -3.66
N THR A 16 -7.65 -1.84 -3.18
CA THR A 16 -8.44 -0.66 -2.84
C THR A 16 -7.96 0.53 -3.67
N PRO A 17 -8.79 1.53 -3.95
CA PRO A 17 -8.37 2.74 -4.66
C PRO A 17 -7.23 3.45 -3.92
N THR A 18 -6.41 4.21 -4.64
CA THR A 18 -5.46 5.13 -4.01
C THR A 18 -6.22 6.20 -3.21
N PRO A 19 -5.63 6.76 -2.13
CA PRO A 19 -6.25 7.86 -1.40
C PRO A 19 -6.55 9.06 -2.30
N THR A 20 -5.73 9.32 -3.32
CA THR A 20 -5.97 10.37 -4.32
C THR A 20 -7.31 10.15 -5.03
N ARG A 21 -7.58 8.92 -5.46
CA ARG A 21 -8.85 8.54 -6.09
C ARG A 21 -10.02 8.50 -5.11
N ALA A 22 -9.75 8.22 -3.83
CA ALA A 22 -10.74 8.17 -2.76
C ALA A 22 -10.86 9.50 -1.97
N HIS A 23 -10.50 10.64 -2.57
CA HIS A 23 -10.60 11.98 -1.96
C HIS A 23 -9.93 12.10 -0.57
N GLY A 24 -8.74 11.51 -0.45
CA GLY A 24 -7.94 11.48 0.78
C GLY A 24 -8.40 10.45 1.82
N LYS A 25 -9.39 9.60 1.51
CA LYS A 25 -9.92 8.60 2.45
C LYS A 25 -9.34 7.21 2.20
N TYR A 26 -9.24 6.44 3.28
CA TYR A 26 -8.92 5.01 3.25
C TYR A 26 -10.21 4.22 3.42
N LEU A 27 -10.71 3.65 2.33
CA LEU A 27 -12.04 3.04 2.26
C LEU A 27 -11.94 1.50 2.33
N SER A 28 -12.97 0.86 2.88
CA SER A 28 -13.11 -0.60 2.81
C SER A 28 -13.60 -1.04 1.44
N LEU A 29 -13.37 -2.32 1.09
CA LEU A 29 -13.85 -2.90 -0.17
C LEU A 29 -15.38 -2.78 -0.30
N SER A 30 -16.12 -3.03 0.78
CA SER A 30 -17.57 -2.89 0.83
C SER A 30 -18.01 -1.44 0.60
N HIS A 31 -17.30 -0.47 1.17
CA HIS A 31 -17.61 0.94 0.96
C HIS A 31 -17.34 1.38 -0.48
N CYS A 32 -16.23 0.95 -1.08
CA CYS A 32 -15.94 1.18 -2.50
C CYS A 32 -17.07 0.63 -3.38
N MET A 33 -17.47 -0.63 -3.14
CA MET A 33 -18.56 -1.28 -3.87
C MET A 33 -19.91 -0.56 -3.71
N GLN A 34 -20.24 -0.08 -2.51
CA GLN A 34 -21.52 0.61 -2.24
C GLN A 34 -21.57 2.03 -2.79
N SER A 35 -20.50 2.80 -2.61
CA SER A 35 -20.42 4.20 -3.03
C SER A 35 -20.14 4.37 -4.52
N GLY A 36 -19.48 3.38 -5.12
CA GLY A 36 -19.04 3.40 -6.51
C GLY A 36 -18.00 4.49 -6.82
N LEU A 37 -17.40 5.15 -5.82
CA LEU A 37 -16.37 6.19 -5.98
C LEU A 37 -16.68 7.18 -7.12
N GLU A 38 -17.86 7.80 -7.09
CA GLU A 38 -18.39 8.73 -8.11
C GLU A 38 -18.73 8.11 -9.48
N CYS A 39 -18.34 6.85 -9.72
CA CYS A 39 -18.69 6.07 -10.91
C CYS A 39 -20.06 5.37 -10.77
N GLY A 40 -20.63 5.36 -9.55
CA GLY A 40 -21.93 4.76 -9.24
C GLY A 40 -21.98 3.28 -9.61
N ALA A 41 -23.07 2.85 -10.25
CA ALA A 41 -23.29 1.46 -10.66
C ALA A 41 -22.27 0.91 -11.68
N ARG A 42 -21.42 1.77 -12.28
CA ARG A 42 -20.38 1.34 -13.23
C ARG A 42 -19.05 0.99 -12.56
N TYR A 43 -18.96 1.12 -11.23
CA TYR A 43 -17.76 0.80 -10.49
C TYR A 43 -17.58 -0.72 -10.35
N ASN A 44 -16.44 -1.23 -10.78
CA ASN A 44 -16.12 -2.66 -10.68
C ASN A 44 -15.30 -2.92 -9.40
N SER A 45 -15.93 -3.38 -8.32
CA SER A 45 -15.19 -3.77 -7.11
C SER A 45 -14.61 -5.18 -7.24
N CYS A 46 -13.41 -5.39 -6.71
CA CYS A 46 -12.77 -6.71 -6.68
C CYS A 46 -13.34 -7.63 -5.57
N LEU A 47 -14.13 -7.09 -4.64
CA LEU A 47 -14.64 -7.81 -3.47
C LEU A 47 -15.39 -9.12 -3.80
N PRO A 48 -16.34 -9.17 -4.76
CA PRO A 48 -17.06 -10.41 -5.06
C PRO A 48 -16.13 -11.52 -5.56
N TRP A 49 -15.10 -11.14 -6.32
CA TRP A 49 -14.14 -12.06 -6.93
C TRP A 49 -13.14 -12.60 -5.91
N LEU A 50 -12.64 -11.74 -5.02
CA LEU A 50 -11.78 -12.17 -3.90
C LEU A 50 -12.52 -13.14 -2.97
N ARG A 51 -13.78 -12.84 -2.64
CA ARG A 51 -14.64 -13.73 -1.84
C ARG A 51 -14.83 -15.09 -2.52
N CYS A 52 -15.15 -15.09 -3.82
CA CYS A 52 -15.29 -16.31 -4.61
C CYS A 52 -14.00 -17.15 -4.64
N PHE A 53 -12.84 -16.50 -4.82
CA PHE A 53 -11.54 -17.17 -4.82
C PHE A 53 -11.23 -17.85 -3.47
N LEU A 54 -11.43 -17.13 -2.36
CA LEU A 54 -11.25 -17.65 -1.01
C LEU A 54 -12.22 -18.80 -0.69
N GLU A 55 -13.51 -18.65 -1.02
CA GLU A 55 -14.54 -19.68 -0.82
C GLU A 55 -14.23 -20.99 -1.55
N ARG A 56 -13.51 -20.90 -2.67
CA ARG A 56 -13.11 -22.04 -3.51
C ARG A 56 -11.70 -22.58 -3.20
N GLY A 57 -11.15 -22.21 -2.04
CA GLY A 57 -9.90 -22.72 -1.49
C GLY A 57 -8.63 -21.97 -1.89
N GLY A 58 -8.73 -20.87 -2.64
CA GLY A 58 -7.60 -20.04 -3.04
C GLY A 58 -7.11 -19.17 -1.89
N SER A 59 -5.80 -18.93 -1.78
CA SER A 59 -5.23 -18.16 -0.66
C SER A 59 -4.77 -16.77 -1.10
N LEU A 60 -5.07 -15.76 -0.28
CA LEU A 60 -4.75 -14.35 -0.55
C LEU A 60 -3.71 -13.86 0.44
N CYS A 61 -2.57 -13.39 -0.04
CA CYS A 61 -1.55 -12.70 0.76
C CYS A 61 -1.48 -11.24 0.34
N VAL A 62 -1.99 -10.34 1.18
CA VAL A 62 -1.89 -8.90 0.94
C VAL A 62 -0.63 -8.38 1.60
N VAL A 63 0.19 -7.61 0.90
CA VAL A 63 1.43 -7.03 1.41
C VAL A 63 1.46 -5.52 1.21
N SER A 64 1.48 -4.74 2.29
CA SER A 64 1.32 -3.29 2.20
C SER A 64 2.06 -2.54 3.30
N THR A 65 2.32 -1.25 3.07
CA THR A 65 2.76 -0.29 4.09
C THR A 65 1.64 0.06 5.07
N ALA A 66 0.39 -0.29 4.77
CA ALA A 66 -0.82 0.10 5.49
C ALA A 66 -0.92 -0.40 6.95
N GLY A 67 -0.10 -1.38 7.35
CA GLY A 67 -0.08 -1.91 8.72
C GLY A 67 -1.47 -2.35 9.19
N LYS A 68 -1.89 -1.89 10.38
CA LYS A 68 -3.18 -2.27 10.96
C LYS A 68 -4.42 -1.83 10.16
N ARG A 69 -4.30 -0.87 9.23
CA ARG A 69 -5.45 -0.41 8.42
C ARG A 69 -6.06 -1.54 7.58
N MET A 70 -5.28 -2.57 7.28
CA MET A 70 -5.72 -3.77 6.55
C MET A 70 -6.90 -4.48 7.26
N TRP A 71 -7.06 -4.30 8.58
CA TRP A 71 -8.13 -4.94 9.35
C TRP A 71 -9.48 -4.32 8.97
N SER A 72 -9.56 -2.99 9.01
CA SER A 72 -10.77 -2.26 8.68
C SER A 72 -11.07 -2.24 7.19
N GLN A 73 -10.04 -2.26 6.32
CA GLN A 73 -10.24 -2.15 4.88
C GLN A 73 -10.47 -3.49 4.19
N LEU A 74 -9.93 -4.60 4.72
CA LEU A 74 -9.95 -5.91 4.06
C LEU A 74 -10.56 -7.01 4.93
N TYR A 75 -10.06 -7.20 6.16
CA TYR A 75 -10.43 -8.38 6.97
C TYR A 75 -11.95 -8.47 7.19
N SER A 76 -12.59 -7.38 7.62
CA SER A 76 -14.04 -7.38 7.88
C SER A 76 -14.86 -7.78 6.65
N ASP A 77 -14.39 -7.41 5.45
CA ASP A 77 -15.08 -7.71 4.20
C ASP A 77 -14.79 -9.13 3.68
N LEU A 78 -13.62 -9.71 3.99
CA LEU A 78 -13.22 -11.04 3.52
C LEU A 78 -13.53 -12.17 4.52
N ALA A 79 -13.65 -11.84 5.81
CA ALA A 79 -13.98 -12.79 6.88
C ALA A 79 -15.23 -13.65 6.62
N PRO A 80 -16.33 -13.15 6.02
CA PRO A 80 -17.49 -13.99 5.69
C PRO A 80 -17.16 -15.21 4.82
N SER A 81 -16.21 -15.06 3.88
CA SER A 81 -15.76 -16.11 2.96
C SER A 81 -14.78 -17.07 3.62
N LEU A 82 -13.96 -16.58 4.57
CA LEU A 82 -13.01 -17.38 5.33
C LEU A 82 -13.70 -18.28 6.36
N PHE A 83 -14.79 -17.80 6.97
CA PHE A 83 -15.46 -18.46 8.09
C PHE A 83 -16.87 -18.97 7.77
N ARG A 84 -17.20 -19.12 6.47
CA ARG A 84 -18.46 -19.73 5.98
C ARG A 84 -19.74 -19.11 6.57
N LEU A 85 -19.72 -17.80 6.86
CA LEU A 85 -20.86 -17.14 7.52
C LEU A 85 -22.13 -17.14 6.67
N ARG A 86 -21.99 -17.14 5.32
CA ARG A 86 -23.13 -17.26 4.39
C ARG A 86 -23.76 -18.65 4.35
N ALA A 87 -22.96 -19.71 4.51
CA ALA A 87 -23.47 -21.09 4.52
C ALA A 87 -24.18 -21.43 5.84
N ALA A 88 -23.73 -20.84 6.96
CA ALA A 88 -24.37 -21.01 8.27
C ALA A 88 -25.78 -20.40 8.32
N ALA A 89 -26.04 -19.27 7.64
CA ALA A 89 -27.36 -18.67 7.54
C ALA A 89 -28.32 -19.48 6.65
N ALA A 90 -27.83 -20.09 5.57
CA ALA A 90 -28.62 -20.90 4.64
C ALA A 90 -29.05 -22.27 5.23
N GLY A 91 -28.38 -22.76 6.28
CA GLY A 91 -28.77 -23.97 7.00
C GLY A 91 -30.07 -23.85 7.82
N GLY A 92 -30.68 -22.66 7.88
CA GLY A 92 -31.92 -22.40 8.62
C GLY A 92 -33.09 -21.83 7.80
N ALA A 93 -32.91 -21.57 6.49
CA ALA A 93 -33.95 -20.94 5.66
C ALA A 93 -34.26 -21.79 4.43
N THR A 94 -35.36 -22.55 4.50
CA THR A 94 -35.98 -23.20 3.35
C THR A 94 -36.52 -22.17 2.36
N ALA A 95 -36.00 -22.23 1.13
CA ALA A 95 -36.59 -21.87 -0.16
C ALA A 95 -37.57 -20.67 -0.23
N ALA A 96 -37.13 -19.56 -0.83
CA ALA A 96 -37.99 -18.68 -1.62
C ALA A 96 -37.16 -17.97 -2.71
N GLN A 97 -37.48 -18.26 -3.98
CA GLN A 97 -36.93 -17.62 -5.18
C GLN A 97 -37.53 -16.22 -5.39
N GLY A 98 -36.75 -15.28 -5.94
CA GLY A 98 -37.31 -14.09 -6.60
C GLY A 98 -36.35 -12.93 -6.84
N ASN A 99 -35.93 -12.79 -8.11
CA ASN A 99 -35.56 -11.56 -8.86
C ASN A 99 -34.25 -10.79 -8.58
N GLY A 100 -33.34 -10.84 -9.58
CA GLY A 100 -33.08 -9.63 -10.39
C GLY A 100 -31.83 -8.77 -10.13
N ALA A 101 -30.83 -9.23 -9.37
CA ALA A 101 -29.53 -8.55 -9.29
C ALA A 101 -28.46 -9.32 -10.09
N LEU A 102 -27.51 -8.61 -10.73
CA LEU A 102 -26.37 -9.21 -11.42
C LEU A 102 -25.57 -10.07 -10.43
N LEU A 103 -25.81 -11.38 -10.49
CA LEU A 103 -25.31 -12.37 -9.55
C LEU A 103 -23.83 -12.67 -9.84
N GLY A 104 -22.96 -12.37 -8.87
CA GLY A 104 -21.67 -13.03 -8.77
C GLY A 104 -21.85 -14.57 -8.79
N PRO A 105 -20.82 -15.34 -9.16
CA PRO A 105 -20.96 -16.78 -9.38
C PRO A 105 -21.52 -17.48 -8.13
N SER A 106 -22.67 -18.14 -8.29
CA SER A 106 -23.30 -18.93 -7.22
C SER A 106 -22.39 -20.09 -6.80
N PRO A 107 -22.29 -20.42 -5.50
CA PRO A 107 -21.47 -21.53 -5.03
C PRO A 107 -22.06 -22.86 -5.51
N SER A 108 -21.21 -23.73 -6.07
CA SER A 108 -21.58 -25.09 -6.46
C SER A 108 -21.76 -25.97 -5.21
N THR A 109 -22.90 -26.66 -5.13
CA THR A 109 -23.34 -27.55 -4.03
C THR A 109 -22.61 -28.91 -3.96
N GLY A 110 -21.36 -28.99 -4.38
CA GLY A 110 -20.55 -30.23 -4.32
C GLY A 110 -19.40 -30.11 -3.33
N VAL A 111 -19.24 -31.13 -2.46
CA VAL A 111 -18.16 -31.38 -1.47
C VAL A 111 -17.51 -30.10 -0.91
N ALA A 112 -17.94 -29.67 0.27
CA ALA A 112 -17.54 -28.41 0.92
C ALA A 112 -16.01 -28.30 1.10
N GLU A 113 -15.33 -27.78 0.09
CA GLU A 113 -13.90 -27.51 0.12
C GLU A 113 -13.59 -26.54 1.28
N THR A 114 -12.51 -26.83 2.01
CA THR A 114 -12.01 -25.92 3.05
C THR A 114 -11.73 -24.55 2.43
N PRO A 115 -12.23 -23.44 3.02
CA PRO A 115 -11.91 -22.11 2.55
C PRO A 115 -10.40 -21.90 2.51
N GLY A 116 -9.97 -20.97 1.66
CA GLY A 116 -8.57 -20.57 1.59
C GLY A 116 -8.13 -19.78 2.81
N THR A 117 -6.87 -19.35 2.79
CA THR A 117 -6.26 -18.56 3.87
C THR A 117 -6.11 -17.11 3.44
N LEU A 118 -6.39 -16.19 4.37
CA LEU A 118 -6.02 -14.78 4.24
C LEU A 118 -4.75 -14.51 5.04
N CYS A 119 -3.76 -13.93 4.40
CA CYS A 119 -2.51 -13.46 4.97
C CYS A 119 -2.44 -11.94 4.81
N LEU A 120 -2.24 -11.21 5.91
CA LEU A 120 -2.12 -9.75 5.95
C LEU A 120 -0.69 -9.40 6.40
N CYS A 121 0.13 -9.02 5.43
CA CYS A 121 1.53 -8.65 5.63
C CYS A 121 1.68 -7.12 5.68
N GLY A 122 1.67 -6.56 6.88
CA GLY A 122 1.77 -5.12 7.10
C GLY A 122 3.20 -4.59 7.08
N PHE A 123 3.33 -3.27 7.21
CA PHE A 123 4.61 -2.57 7.43
C PHE A 123 5.68 -2.95 6.39
N SER A 124 5.31 -2.86 5.11
CA SER A 124 6.22 -3.15 3.99
C SER A 124 6.71 -4.60 3.93
N GLY A 125 6.02 -5.53 4.59
CA GLY A 125 6.43 -6.91 4.66
C GLY A 125 7.05 -7.34 5.98
N ALA A 126 7.02 -6.51 7.04
CA ALA A 126 7.72 -6.81 8.29
C ALA A 126 6.94 -7.71 9.26
N ALA A 127 5.61 -7.66 9.25
CA ALA A 127 4.76 -8.48 10.13
C ALA A 127 3.66 -9.17 9.34
N LEU A 128 3.39 -10.43 9.66
CA LEU A 128 2.42 -11.27 8.97
C LEU A 128 1.37 -11.79 9.95
N PHE A 129 0.11 -11.61 9.60
CA PHE A 129 -1.03 -12.20 10.30
C PHE A 129 -1.78 -13.09 9.33
N ARG A 130 -2.33 -14.20 9.83
CA ARG A 130 -3.12 -15.12 9.02
C ARG A 130 -4.48 -15.38 9.63
N SER A 131 -5.45 -15.72 8.79
CA SER A 131 -6.72 -16.25 9.24
C SER A 131 -6.52 -17.60 9.92
N ARG A 132 -7.12 -17.75 11.10
CA ARG A 132 -7.16 -19.02 11.82
C ARG A 132 -8.10 -20.01 11.13
N PRO A 133 -7.94 -21.33 11.35
CA PRO A 133 -8.91 -22.33 10.90
C PRO A 133 -10.31 -21.99 11.41
N TRP A 134 -11.33 -22.09 10.54
CA TRP A 134 -12.69 -21.66 10.86
C TRP A 134 -13.28 -22.43 12.04
N GLU A 135 -12.90 -23.70 12.23
CA GLU A 135 -13.32 -24.53 13.36
C GLU A 135 -12.85 -23.94 14.69
N ALA A 136 -11.59 -23.50 14.75
CA ALA A 136 -11.00 -22.88 15.93
C ALA A 136 -11.66 -21.52 16.23
N VAL A 137 -11.90 -20.73 15.19
CA VAL A 137 -12.60 -19.44 15.30
C VAL A 137 -14.01 -19.64 15.84
N TRP A 138 -14.77 -20.59 15.32
CA TRP A 138 -16.13 -20.85 15.78
C TRP A 138 -16.15 -21.34 17.23
N SER A 139 -15.22 -22.23 17.62
CA SER A 139 -15.08 -22.67 19.01
C SER A 139 -14.82 -21.49 19.96
N ASP A 140 -13.96 -20.55 19.57
CA ASP A 140 -13.67 -19.37 20.38
C ASP A 140 -14.84 -18.38 20.39
N MET A 141 -15.52 -18.19 19.25
CA MET A 141 -16.72 -17.36 19.17
C MET A 141 -17.85 -17.92 20.06
N ASP A 142 -18.05 -19.23 20.10
CA ASP A 142 -19.04 -19.86 20.99
C ASP A 142 -18.70 -19.64 22.47
N ARG A 143 -17.41 -19.70 22.82
CA ARG A 143 -16.94 -19.48 24.19
C ARG A 143 -17.01 -18.01 24.61
N LEU A 144 -16.55 -17.10 23.76
CA LEU A 144 -16.33 -15.68 24.08
C LEU A 144 -17.55 -14.81 23.78
N HIS A 145 -18.37 -15.21 22.80
CA HIS A 145 -19.54 -14.47 22.34
C HIS A 145 -20.79 -15.34 22.24
N PRO A 146 -21.29 -16.01 23.31
CA PRO A 146 -22.32 -17.07 23.22
C PRO A 146 -23.63 -16.74 22.47
N ARG A 147 -23.90 -15.46 22.22
CA ARG A 147 -25.07 -14.96 21.47
C ARG A 147 -24.81 -14.67 19.99
N TRP A 148 -23.58 -14.87 19.49
CA TRP A 148 -23.18 -14.48 18.13
C TRP A 148 -23.89 -15.25 17.01
N ARG A 149 -24.39 -16.45 17.32
CA ARG A 149 -25.19 -17.28 16.39
C ARG A 149 -26.69 -16.94 16.40
N LEU A 150 -27.15 -16.13 17.35
CA LEU A 150 -28.54 -15.70 17.38
C LEU A 150 -28.74 -14.57 16.36
N PRO A 151 -29.78 -14.63 15.51
CA PRO A 151 -30.16 -13.48 14.70
C PRO A 151 -30.37 -12.28 15.63
N SER A 152 -29.71 -11.16 15.33
CA SER A 152 -29.98 -9.90 16.02
C SER A 152 -31.50 -9.65 15.92
N ALA A 153 -32.20 -9.68 17.05
CA ALA A 153 -33.62 -9.38 17.07
C ALA A 153 -33.83 -7.98 16.46
N PRO A 154 -34.84 -7.78 15.60
CA PRO A 154 -35.15 -6.45 15.10
C PRO A 154 -35.36 -5.55 16.31
N HIS A 155 -34.57 -4.49 16.39
CA HIS A 155 -34.70 -3.50 17.45
C HIS A 155 -36.14 -2.97 17.35
N PRO A 156 -36.98 -3.07 18.40
CA PRO A 156 -38.28 -2.43 18.35
C PRO A 156 -38.01 -0.93 18.28
N SER A 157 -38.34 -0.37 17.12
CA SER A 157 -38.36 1.06 16.86
C SER A 157 -39.08 1.75 18.02
N ARG A 158 -38.39 2.69 18.66
CA ARG A 158 -39.07 3.72 19.44
C ARG A 158 -39.98 4.46 18.48
N LEU A 159 -41.27 4.25 18.64
CA LEU A 159 -42.33 5.10 18.13
C LEU A 159 -42.00 6.56 18.54
N ASP A 160 -41.72 7.42 17.58
CA ASP A 160 -42.60 8.57 17.30
C ASP A 160 -42.19 9.35 16.02
N GLU A 161 -43.22 9.50 15.17
CA GLU A 161 -43.53 10.57 14.20
C GLU A 161 -42.60 10.84 12.99
N GLY A 162 -42.98 10.22 11.86
CA GLY A 162 -43.44 10.98 10.69
C GLY A 162 -42.41 11.46 9.66
N LYS A 163 -42.01 10.58 8.73
CA LYS A 163 -41.99 10.85 7.28
C LYS A 163 -41.62 9.61 6.47
N GLU A 164 -42.36 9.40 5.39
CA GLU A 164 -42.25 8.32 4.42
C GLU A 164 -40.80 8.14 3.91
N LEU A 165 -40.27 6.91 4.03
CA LEU A 165 -39.18 6.44 3.19
C LEU A 165 -39.43 5.00 2.75
N HIS A 166 -39.29 4.82 1.45
CA HIS A 166 -39.59 3.61 0.71
C HIS A 166 -38.75 2.40 1.15
N SER A 167 -39.48 1.29 1.23
CA SER A 167 -39.08 -0.11 1.26
C SER A 167 -37.75 -0.46 0.56
N GLY A 168 -36.90 -1.20 1.27
CA GLY A 168 -35.73 -1.85 0.69
C GLY A 168 -34.76 -2.53 1.66
N GLU A 169 -35.03 -2.58 2.97
CA GLU A 169 -34.20 -3.35 3.92
C GLU A 169 -34.69 -4.81 3.98
N ALA A 170 -34.17 -5.64 3.07
CA ALA A 170 -34.11 -7.08 3.31
C ALA A 170 -33.05 -7.31 4.40
N ALA A 171 -33.50 -7.42 5.65
CA ALA A 171 -32.68 -7.84 6.77
C ALA A 171 -32.25 -9.31 6.59
N GLU A 172 -31.21 -9.56 5.79
CA GLU A 172 -30.43 -10.79 5.92
C GLU A 172 -29.74 -10.73 7.28
N ALA A 173 -30.08 -11.67 8.16
CA ALA A 173 -29.40 -11.88 9.42
C ALA A 173 -27.94 -12.30 9.16
N LEU A 174 -27.06 -11.33 8.90
CA LEU A 174 -25.63 -11.55 8.84
C LEU A 174 -25.18 -11.95 10.24
N ALA A 175 -24.81 -13.22 10.40
CA ALA A 175 -24.07 -13.69 11.56
C ALA A 175 -22.90 -12.72 11.82
N ALA A 176 -22.70 -12.35 13.08
CA ALA A 176 -21.68 -11.38 13.45
C ALA A 176 -20.32 -11.80 12.90
N VAL A 177 -19.66 -10.93 12.13
CA VAL A 177 -18.31 -11.16 11.63
C VAL A 177 -17.38 -11.36 12.82
N PRO A 178 -16.61 -12.46 12.89
CA PRO A 178 -15.68 -12.67 13.99
C PRO A 178 -14.73 -11.48 14.14
N PRO A 179 -14.57 -10.92 15.35
CA PRO A 179 -13.58 -9.88 15.58
C PRO A 179 -12.19 -10.36 15.15
N ALA A 180 -11.35 -9.44 14.67
CA ALA A 180 -10.02 -9.80 14.21
C ALA A 180 -9.15 -10.45 15.31
N ALA A 181 -9.37 -10.07 16.57
CA ALA A 181 -8.78 -10.71 17.75
C ALA A 181 -9.04 -12.23 17.84
N VAL A 182 -10.14 -12.69 17.27
CA VAL A 182 -10.55 -14.10 17.26
C VAL A 182 -10.21 -14.74 15.92
N GLY A 183 -10.40 -14.05 14.80
CA GLY A 183 -10.23 -14.61 13.46
C GLY A 183 -8.81 -14.59 12.91
N LEU A 184 -7.93 -13.73 13.43
CA LEU A 184 -6.54 -13.60 12.99
C LEU A 184 -5.56 -14.03 14.09
N GLU A 185 -4.43 -14.55 13.67
CA GLU A 185 -3.27 -14.78 14.53
C GLU A 185 -2.01 -14.24 13.87
N GLU A 186 -1.09 -13.72 14.67
CA GLU A 186 0.22 -13.31 14.19
C GLU A 186 1.08 -14.55 13.96
N TRP A 187 1.79 -14.60 12.83
CA TRP A 187 2.80 -15.62 12.58
C TRP A 187 4.15 -15.15 13.12
N THR A 188 4.41 -15.32 14.41
CA THR A 188 5.60 -14.75 15.06
C THR A 188 6.92 -15.19 14.44
N GLU A 189 7.00 -16.43 13.98
CA GLU A 189 8.16 -17.01 13.28
C GLU A 189 8.49 -16.29 11.98
N TYR A 190 7.51 -15.64 11.35
CA TYR A 190 7.71 -14.78 10.19
C TYR A 190 8.69 -13.64 10.51
N ARG A 191 8.53 -12.99 11.66
CA ARG A 191 9.41 -11.88 12.07
C ARG A 191 10.83 -12.34 12.37
N GLU A 192 10.96 -13.56 12.88
CA GLU A 192 12.25 -14.15 13.24
C GLU A 192 13.04 -14.70 12.05
N GLN A 193 12.35 -15.07 10.96
CA GLN A 193 12.92 -15.82 9.84
C GLN A 193 12.83 -15.08 8.50
N GLY A 194 11.90 -14.13 8.35
CA GLY A 194 11.56 -13.48 7.09
C GLY A 194 12.71 -12.67 6.47
N ALA A 195 13.55 -12.03 7.29
CA ALA A 195 14.69 -11.25 6.80
C ALA A 195 16.00 -12.08 6.62
N ALA A 196 16.01 -13.36 7.00
CA ALA A 196 17.21 -14.20 7.02
C ALA A 196 17.50 -14.92 5.70
N LEU A 197 16.55 -14.99 4.75
CA LEU A 197 16.63 -15.89 3.59
C LEU A 197 17.07 -15.20 2.29
N ALA A 198 17.95 -14.22 2.36
CA ALA A 198 18.66 -13.69 1.20
C ALA A 198 20.03 -14.39 1.06
N ALA A 199 20.05 -15.65 0.59
CA ALA A 199 21.18 -16.26 -0.13
C ALA A 199 20.93 -17.74 -0.45
N ALA A 200 20.05 -18.03 -1.40
CA ALA A 200 20.24 -19.22 -2.24
C ALA A 200 21.21 -18.82 -3.36
N GLY A 201 22.52 -18.94 -3.11
CA GLY A 201 23.55 -18.76 -4.13
C GLY A 201 24.66 -17.76 -3.80
N LEU A 202 25.40 -17.98 -2.70
CA LEU A 202 26.83 -17.62 -2.57
C LEU A 202 27.32 -18.13 -1.21
N GLN A 203 27.93 -19.32 -1.20
CA GLN A 203 28.68 -19.84 -0.07
C GLN A 203 30.00 -19.05 0.08
N THR A 204 29.95 -17.84 0.62
CA THR A 204 31.15 -17.15 1.14
C THR A 204 30.75 -16.03 2.09
N ALA A 205 30.57 -16.37 3.37
CA ALA A 205 30.96 -15.56 4.54
C ALA A 205 30.35 -16.17 5.81
N ALA A 206 30.96 -17.26 6.29
CA ALA A 206 30.78 -17.71 7.66
C ALA A 206 31.63 -16.83 8.59
N SER A 207 31.09 -15.72 9.11
CA SER A 207 31.54 -15.09 10.37
C SER A 207 30.70 -13.86 10.81
N SER A 208 29.38 -13.93 10.74
CA SER A 208 28.48 -13.30 11.73
C SER A 208 27.05 -13.74 11.43
N ALA A 209 26.56 -14.74 12.16
CA ALA A 209 25.16 -15.10 12.12
C ALA A 209 24.34 -14.02 12.87
N THR A 210 24.37 -12.78 12.38
CA THR A 210 23.44 -11.75 12.86
C THR A 210 22.08 -12.16 12.33
N ARG A 211 21.27 -12.76 13.20
CA ARG A 211 19.87 -13.09 12.94
C ARG A 211 19.20 -11.83 12.41
N ARG A 212 18.94 -11.76 11.10
CA ARG A 212 18.24 -10.63 10.49
C ARG A 212 16.80 -10.72 10.91
N LEU A 213 16.42 -9.87 11.86
CA LEU A 213 15.05 -9.72 12.32
C LEU A 213 14.33 -8.71 11.42
N ALA A 214 13.02 -8.89 11.25
CA ALA A 214 12.19 -7.87 10.59
C ALA A 214 11.91 -6.65 11.50
N THR A 215 12.47 -6.63 12.71
CA THR A 215 12.23 -5.65 13.77
C THR A 215 13.52 -5.00 14.24
N MET A 216 13.43 -3.73 14.63
CA MET A 216 14.50 -2.95 15.25
C MET A 216 14.62 -3.30 16.74
N ASP A 217 15.86 -3.37 17.22
CA ASP A 217 16.10 -3.26 18.66
C ASP A 217 15.92 -1.80 19.14
N ALA A 218 15.92 -1.61 20.46
CA ALA A 218 15.68 -0.29 21.06
C ALA A 218 16.71 0.76 20.59
N ALA A 219 18.00 0.41 20.52
CA ALA A 219 19.06 1.33 20.11
C ALA A 219 18.93 1.75 18.63
N THR A 220 18.60 0.80 17.76
CA THR A 220 18.37 1.03 16.33
C THR A 220 17.13 1.88 16.10
N CYS A 221 16.05 1.63 16.86
CA CYS A 221 14.85 2.45 16.83
C CYS A 221 15.14 3.88 17.29
N GLU A 222 15.87 4.06 18.39
CA GLU A 222 16.27 5.39 18.89
C GLU A 222 17.12 6.16 17.86
N LEU A 223 18.08 5.48 17.22
CA LEU A 223 18.86 6.06 16.13
C LEU A 223 17.97 6.50 14.96
N ALA A 224 17.04 5.64 14.52
CA ALA A 224 16.11 5.96 13.43
C ALA A 224 15.23 7.17 13.76
N MET A 225 14.71 7.25 14.99
CA MET A 225 13.93 8.39 15.48
C MET A 225 14.78 9.67 15.53
N ASP A 226 16.03 9.59 15.99
CA ASP A 226 16.95 10.74 16.06
C ASP A 226 17.26 11.28 14.66
N GLU A 227 17.63 10.41 13.72
CA GLU A 227 17.93 10.81 12.35
C GLU A 227 16.69 11.34 11.62
N GLY A 228 15.51 10.75 11.87
CA GLY A 228 14.24 11.25 11.35
C GLY A 228 13.91 12.66 11.85
N ARG A 229 14.09 12.92 13.15
CA ARG A 229 13.98 14.28 13.72
C ARG A 229 14.95 15.24 13.05
N GLN A 230 16.22 14.86 12.93
CA GLN A 230 17.24 15.73 12.36
C GLN A 230 16.96 16.03 10.87
N ALA A 231 16.39 15.08 10.14
CA ALA A 231 15.92 15.29 8.77
C ALA A 231 14.79 16.33 8.70
N LEU A 232 13.82 16.27 9.62
CA LEU A 232 12.76 17.29 9.73
C LEU A 232 13.32 18.66 10.06
N VAL A 233 14.24 18.76 11.01
CA VAL A 233 14.92 20.03 11.34
C VAL A 233 15.53 20.64 10.09
N ARG A 234 16.36 19.88 9.36
CA ARG A 234 16.99 20.35 8.11
C ARG A 234 15.96 20.77 7.05
N PHE A 235 14.87 20.01 6.91
CA PHE A 235 13.80 20.32 5.96
C PHE A 235 13.08 21.64 6.31
N PHE A 236 12.74 21.86 7.59
CA PHE A 236 12.11 23.10 8.03
C PHE A 236 13.05 24.30 7.95
N GLU A 237 14.35 24.13 8.25
CA GLU A 237 15.34 25.20 8.06
C GLU A 237 15.40 25.63 6.59
N HIS A 238 15.39 24.66 5.67
CA HIS A 238 15.35 24.93 4.23
C HIS A 238 14.06 25.63 3.80
N ALA A 239 12.90 25.11 4.22
CA ALA A 239 11.61 25.73 3.94
C ALA A 239 11.58 27.19 4.45
N SER A 240 12.05 27.40 5.68
CA SER A 240 12.15 28.73 6.28
C SER A 240 13.02 29.67 5.46
N TYR A 241 14.21 29.23 5.04
CA TYR A 241 15.14 30.04 4.26
C TYR A 241 14.57 30.40 2.87
N VAL A 242 14.03 29.42 2.15
CA VAL A 242 13.46 29.61 0.80
C VAL A 242 12.25 30.55 0.84
N CYS A 243 11.47 30.51 1.93
CA CYS A 243 10.34 31.40 2.14
C CYS A 243 10.72 32.76 2.75
N GLY A 244 12.01 33.05 2.95
CA GLY A 244 12.46 34.32 3.57
C GLY A 244 11.94 34.51 5.00
N HIS A 245 11.73 33.42 5.73
CA HIS A 245 11.09 33.37 7.05
C HIS A 245 9.65 33.91 7.08
N ASP A 246 8.99 34.00 5.92
CA ASP A 246 7.61 34.41 5.80
C ASP A 246 6.66 33.20 5.75
N VAL A 247 5.72 33.18 6.69
CA VAL A 247 4.71 32.12 6.82
C VAL A 247 3.68 32.18 5.69
N ALA A 248 3.43 33.35 5.09
CA ALA A 248 2.53 33.46 3.95
C ALA A 248 3.10 32.69 2.75
N HIS A 249 4.38 32.90 2.43
CA HIS A 249 5.09 32.17 1.37
C HIS A 249 5.31 30.68 1.70
N ALA A 250 5.33 30.30 2.99
CA ALA A 250 5.45 28.90 3.39
C ALA A 250 4.27 28.04 2.94
N LYS A 251 3.06 28.59 2.91
CA LYS A 251 1.88 27.86 2.42
C LYS A 251 2.06 27.46 0.96
N ASP A 252 2.54 28.37 0.12
CA ASP A 252 2.79 28.11 -1.30
C ASP A 252 3.93 27.10 -1.50
N PHE A 253 4.98 27.19 -0.68
CA PHE A 253 6.08 26.21 -0.70
C PHE A 253 5.60 24.80 -0.38
N PHE A 254 4.86 24.62 0.73
CA PHE A 254 4.32 23.32 1.09
C PHE A 254 3.23 22.86 0.12
N ALA A 255 2.44 23.78 -0.43
CA ALA A 255 1.45 23.46 -1.46
C ALA A 255 2.09 22.91 -2.73
N ALA A 256 3.28 23.41 -3.08
CA ALA A 256 4.04 22.94 -4.23
C ALA A 256 4.72 21.59 -4.01
N CYS A 257 4.80 21.07 -2.78
CA CYS A 257 5.66 19.92 -2.46
C CYS A 257 5.01 18.80 -1.66
N LEU A 258 3.90 19.07 -0.97
CA LEU A 258 3.16 18.10 -0.17
C LEU A 258 1.73 17.94 -0.68
N SER A 259 1.09 16.83 -0.30
CA SER A 259 -0.35 16.64 -0.45
C SER A 259 -1.15 17.74 0.27
N THR A 260 -2.33 18.07 -0.27
CA THR A 260 -3.28 19.08 0.29
C THR A 260 -3.61 18.86 1.76
N LYS A 261 -3.61 17.60 2.22
CA LYS A 261 -3.79 17.21 3.63
C LYS A 261 -2.77 17.91 4.55
N TYR A 262 -1.56 18.20 4.08
CA TYR A 262 -0.45 18.69 4.91
C TYR A 262 -0.18 20.19 4.77
N HIS A 263 -0.81 20.89 3.82
CA HIS A 263 -0.50 22.29 3.50
C HIS A 263 -0.62 23.21 4.72
N SER A 264 -1.77 23.19 5.38
CA SER A 264 -2.03 24.02 6.56
C SER A 264 -1.19 23.59 7.76
N ALA A 265 -1.15 22.28 8.04
CA ALA A 265 -0.45 21.74 9.20
C ALA A 265 1.05 22.06 9.19
N PHE A 266 1.72 21.93 8.04
CA PHE A 266 3.15 22.23 7.92
C PHE A 266 3.44 23.73 7.94
N ALA A 267 2.55 24.56 7.37
CA ALA A 267 2.68 26.01 7.46
C ALA A 267 2.50 26.55 8.89
N ASP A 268 1.54 26.00 9.63
CA ASP A 268 1.31 26.35 11.03
C ASP A 268 2.45 25.85 11.93
N LEU A 269 2.98 24.66 11.65
CA LEU A 269 4.17 24.15 12.31
C LEU A 269 5.39 25.06 12.08
N LEU A 270 5.66 25.47 10.84
CA LEU A 270 6.75 26.40 10.56
C LEU A 270 6.56 27.75 11.27
N ARG A 271 5.33 28.26 11.35
CA ARG A 271 5.01 29.47 12.14
C ARG A 271 5.43 29.29 13.59
N GLN A 272 5.08 28.15 14.19
CA GLN A 272 5.43 27.85 15.58
C GLN A 272 6.96 27.78 15.78
N LEU A 273 7.67 27.14 14.86
CA LEU A 273 9.14 27.05 14.88
C LEU A 273 9.80 28.44 14.80
N LEU A 274 9.29 29.32 13.94
CA LEU A 274 9.77 30.70 13.81
C LEU A 274 9.55 31.50 15.09
N VAL A 275 8.38 31.36 15.72
CA VAL A 275 8.07 32.01 17.00
C VAL A 275 9.01 31.54 18.11
N GLU A 276 9.27 30.23 18.20
CA GLU A 276 10.23 29.69 19.18
C GLU A 276 11.65 30.21 18.96
N ALA A 277 12.09 30.27 17.71
CA ALA A 277 13.41 30.78 17.36
C ALA A 277 13.57 32.29 17.67
N GLN A 278 12.54 33.10 17.40
CA GLN A 278 12.52 34.53 17.73
C GLN A 278 12.55 34.77 19.24
N ALA A 279 11.80 33.98 20.01
CA ALA A 279 11.81 34.06 21.47
C ALA A 279 13.18 33.70 22.08
N ALA A 280 13.91 32.78 21.44
CA ALA A 280 15.26 32.38 21.85
C ALA A 280 16.36 33.39 21.46
N ALA A 281 16.10 34.31 20.53
CA ALA A 281 17.06 35.29 20.03
C ALA A 281 16.50 36.74 20.06
N PRO A 282 16.36 37.37 21.23
CA PRO A 282 15.68 38.68 21.37
C PRO A 282 16.42 39.89 20.74
N SER A 283 17.64 39.72 20.24
CA SER A 283 18.57 40.84 20.00
C SER A 283 19.05 41.04 18.54
N ALA A 284 18.59 40.24 17.57
CA ALA A 284 18.87 40.51 16.15
C ALA A 284 17.70 41.29 15.52
N ARG A 285 17.69 42.61 15.74
CA ARG A 285 16.68 43.52 15.19
C ARG A 285 16.77 43.58 13.67
N ARG A 286 15.58 43.56 13.05
CA ARG A 286 15.11 44.35 11.88
C ARG A 286 16.23 44.94 11.01
N ASP A 287 16.41 44.39 9.82
CA ASP A 287 16.50 45.12 8.55
C ASP A 287 16.81 44.11 7.43
N ALA A 288 15.79 43.68 6.68
CA ALA A 288 15.90 43.19 5.30
C ALA A 288 14.52 42.72 4.80
N SER A 289 13.75 43.64 4.23
CA SER A 289 12.70 43.31 3.28
C SER A 289 13.34 43.02 1.92
N GLY A 290 13.17 41.81 1.40
CA GLY A 290 13.60 41.43 0.05
C GLY A 290 14.57 40.25 0.09
N ALA A 291 14.11 39.08 -0.36
CA ALA A 291 14.96 37.93 -0.58
C ALA A 291 16.02 38.26 -1.65
N HIS A 292 17.29 38.18 -1.27
CA HIS A 292 18.46 37.73 -2.04
C HIS A 292 19.75 38.32 -1.42
N VAL A 293 20.66 37.43 -0.99
CA VAL A 293 21.98 37.69 -0.36
C VAL A 293 21.90 38.37 1.02
N GLY A 294 21.86 37.56 2.08
CA GLY A 294 21.97 38.06 3.47
C GLY A 294 20.95 37.51 4.48
N THR A 295 19.99 36.67 4.05
CA THR A 295 19.01 36.05 4.95
C THR A 295 19.72 35.13 5.96
N PRO A 296 19.62 35.39 7.28
CA PRO A 296 20.29 34.57 8.28
C PRO A 296 19.69 33.17 8.35
N HIS A 297 20.52 32.14 8.53
CA HIS A 297 20.00 30.80 8.80
C HIS A 297 19.42 30.74 10.21
N ILE A 298 18.16 30.30 10.32
CA ILE A 298 17.53 30.00 11.60
C ILE A 298 17.75 28.52 11.92
N CYS A 299 18.14 28.21 13.15
CA CYS A 299 18.33 26.84 13.62
C CYS A 299 17.11 26.38 14.40
N PHE A 300 16.54 25.22 14.04
CA PHE A 300 15.39 24.64 14.73
C PHE A 300 15.74 23.44 15.62
N ALA A 301 17.02 23.09 15.76
CA ALA A 301 17.45 21.94 16.56
C ALA A 301 17.08 22.03 18.06
N ALA A 302 16.93 23.24 18.59
CA ALA A 302 16.53 23.49 19.98
C ALA A 302 15.01 23.70 20.15
N SER A 303 14.21 23.52 19.09
CA SER A 303 12.77 23.66 19.15
C SER A 303 12.16 22.68 20.15
N LYS A 304 11.15 23.14 20.90
CA LYS A 304 10.39 22.28 21.81
C LYS A 304 9.48 21.33 21.03
N VAL A 305 8.93 21.79 19.91
CA VAL A 305 8.03 21.02 19.04
C VAL A 305 8.77 19.89 18.33
N LEU A 306 10.00 20.13 17.88
CA LEU A 306 10.85 19.10 17.29
C LEU A 306 11.76 18.44 18.33
N SER A 307 11.50 18.57 19.63
CA SER A 307 12.34 17.95 20.65
C SER A 307 12.16 16.42 20.70
N PRO A 308 13.17 15.64 21.14
CA PRO A 308 13.02 14.20 21.30
C PRO A 308 11.81 13.82 22.16
N ALA A 309 11.56 14.58 23.24
CA ALA A 309 10.43 14.34 24.14
C ALA A 309 9.07 14.61 23.46
N ALA A 310 8.98 15.64 22.62
CA ALA A 310 7.75 15.94 21.87
C ALA A 310 7.48 14.93 20.75
N LEU A 311 8.52 14.25 20.27
CA LEU A 311 8.43 13.22 19.23
C LEU A 311 8.38 11.79 19.78
N ALA A 312 8.49 11.59 21.10
CA ALA A 312 8.54 10.26 21.71
C ALA A 312 7.17 9.55 21.71
N GLN A 313 7.24 8.22 21.61
CA GLN A 313 6.19 7.19 21.76
C GLN A 313 4.97 7.26 20.82
N HIS A 314 4.53 8.44 20.41
CA HIS A 314 3.47 8.63 19.43
C HIS A 314 3.72 9.80 18.45
N GLY A 315 4.92 10.40 18.48
CA GLY A 315 5.28 11.55 17.66
C GLY A 315 4.52 12.84 18.02
N PHE A 316 4.98 13.96 17.47
CA PHE A 316 4.18 15.17 17.45
C PHE A 316 3.04 14.97 16.46
N PHE A 317 1.81 14.78 16.98
CA PHE A 317 0.64 14.58 16.14
C PHE A 317 0.17 15.88 15.51
N LEU A 318 0.06 15.85 14.20
CA LEU A 318 -0.68 16.84 13.43
C LEU A 318 -2.18 16.57 13.65
N ARG A 319 -2.81 17.33 14.57
CA ARG A 319 -4.22 17.14 14.96
C ARG A 319 -5.17 17.07 13.77
N ASP A 320 -4.92 17.90 12.76
CA ASP A 320 -5.77 18.00 11.57
C ASP A 320 -5.67 16.76 10.67
N THR A 321 -4.53 16.06 10.70
CA THR A 321 -4.27 14.94 9.80
C THR A 321 -4.31 13.58 10.49
N GLY A 322 -4.17 13.56 11.82
CA GLY A 322 -4.06 12.35 12.63
C GLY A 322 -2.72 11.63 12.47
N ASP A 323 -1.71 12.26 11.86
CA ASP A 323 -0.41 11.66 11.61
C ASP A 323 0.66 12.22 12.56
N ALA A 324 1.63 11.37 12.90
CA ALA A 324 2.79 11.73 13.69
C ALA A 324 3.95 12.18 12.78
N LEU A 325 4.69 13.24 13.16
CA LEU A 325 5.84 13.71 12.38
C LEU A 325 6.97 12.66 12.27
N VAL A 326 7.23 11.96 13.38
CA VAL A 326 8.12 10.80 13.44
C VAL A 326 7.38 9.70 14.20
N ASP A 327 7.09 8.60 13.53
CA ASP A 327 6.24 7.53 14.05
C ASP A 327 7.03 6.22 14.12
N ALA A 328 7.35 5.76 15.32
CA ALA A 328 7.85 4.41 15.55
C ALA A 328 6.67 3.45 15.52
N GLN A 329 6.66 2.52 14.57
CA GLN A 329 5.53 1.63 14.35
C GLN A 329 5.79 0.25 14.96
N PRO A 330 5.22 -0.05 16.14
CA PRO A 330 5.29 -1.37 16.75
C PRO A 330 4.33 -2.35 16.08
N VAL A 331 4.67 -3.64 16.19
CA VAL A 331 3.78 -4.74 15.78
C VAL A 331 2.56 -4.77 16.70
N PRO A 332 1.33 -4.59 16.17
CA PRO A 332 0.13 -4.71 16.97
C PRO A 332 -0.20 -6.20 17.22
N ARG A 333 -1.04 -6.47 18.21
CA ARG A 333 -1.73 -7.75 18.35
C ARG A 333 -2.87 -7.84 17.33
N ALA A 334 -3.43 -9.03 17.17
CA ALA A 334 -4.55 -9.27 16.24
C ALA A 334 -5.82 -8.45 16.58
N ASP A 335 -5.98 -8.01 17.83
CA ASP A 335 -7.04 -7.10 18.28
C ASP A 335 -6.75 -5.62 17.99
N GLY A 336 -5.59 -5.31 17.40
CA GLY A 336 -5.12 -3.96 17.10
C GLY A 336 -4.45 -3.23 18.27
N THR A 337 -4.41 -3.83 19.47
CA THR A 337 -3.71 -3.26 20.62
C THR A 337 -2.20 -3.44 20.48
N VAL A 338 -1.43 -2.53 21.07
CA VAL A 338 0.03 -2.59 21.10
C VAL A 338 0.46 -2.91 22.52
N ALA A 339 1.23 -3.98 22.70
CA ALA A 339 1.78 -4.32 24.00
C ALA A 339 2.92 -3.38 24.40
N ASP A 340 3.11 -3.16 25.70
CA ASP A 340 4.29 -2.46 26.20
C ASP A 340 5.56 -3.21 25.76
N GLY A 341 6.53 -2.47 25.20
CA GLY A 341 7.76 -3.04 24.65
C GLY A 341 7.56 -3.87 23.38
N ALA A 342 6.43 -3.73 22.68
CA ALA A 342 6.23 -4.36 21.38
C ALA A 342 7.35 -3.99 20.40
N ALA A 343 7.79 -4.98 19.62
CA ALA A 343 8.89 -4.80 18.68
C ALA A 343 8.52 -3.77 17.59
N VAL A 344 9.43 -2.85 17.29
CA VAL A 344 9.25 -1.82 16.26
C VAL A 344 9.70 -2.36 14.91
N VAL A 345 8.88 -2.21 13.87
CA VAL A 345 9.19 -2.73 12.52
C VAL A 345 9.68 -1.66 11.55
N GLN A 346 9.21 -0.43 11.71
CA GLN A 346 9.64 0.70 10.90
C GLN A 346 9.47 2.02 11.67
N VAL A 347 10.24 3.02 11.26
CA VAL A 347 10.08 4.42 11.68
C VAL A 347 9.70 5.23 10.46
N VAL A 348 8.59 5.96 10.52
CA VAL A 348 8.11 6.80 9.42
C VAL A 348 8.33 8.27 9.76
N VAL A 349 8.98 9.00 8.85
CA VAL A 349 9.21 10.45 8.95
C VAL A 349 8.30 11.15 7.95
N MET A 350 7.31 11.89 8.46
CA MET A 350 6.26 12.50 7.64
C MET A 350 6.65 13.88 7.11
N GLY A 351 6.21 14.19 5.88
CA GLY A 351 6.32 15.51 5.28
C GLY A 351 7.67 15.86 4.67
N ILE A 352 8.50 14.86 4.41
CA ILE A 352 9.68 15.00 3.56
C ILE A 352 9.31 14.46 2.18
N PRO A 353 9.05 15.32 1.18
CA PRO A 353 8.70 14.84 -0.15
C PRO A 353 9.92 14.25 -0.86
N MET A 354 9.67 13.29 -1.74
CA MET A 354 10.69 12.56 -2.49
C MET A 354 11.74 13.46 -3.17
N ARG A 355 11.36 14.64 -3.68
CA ARG A 355 12.30 15.58 -4.32
C ARG A 355 13.36 16.16 -3.38
N PHE A 356 13.12 16.14 -2.07
CA PHE A 356 14.07 16.58 -1.05
C PHE A 356 14.72 15.38 -0.33
N PHE A 357 14.52 14.16 -0.81
CA PHE A 357 15.02 12.96 -0.16
C PHE A 357 16.55 12.94 -0.05
N ASP A 358 17.27 13.03 -1.17
CA ASP A 358 18.74 13.05 -1.17
C ASP A 358 19.32 14.32 -0.52
N HIS A 359 18.51 15.36 -0.43
CA HIS A 359 18.85 16.60 0.25
C HIS A 359 18.90 16.42 1.77
N VAL A 360 17.96 15.67 2.35
CA VAL A 360 17.93 15.41 3.80
C VAL A 360 18.69 14.16 4.24
N PHE A 361 18.84 13.18 3.33
CA PHE A 361 19.56 11.92 3.50
C PHE A 361 20.59 11.72 2.35
N PRO A 362 21.70 12.47 2.36
CA PRO A 362 22.65 12.47 1.25
C PRO A 362 23.29 11.09 0.99
N SER A 363 23.34 10.73 -0.29
CA SER A 363 23.97 9.50 -0.78
C SER A 363 25.50 9.56 -0.74
N LEU A 364 26.14 8.40 -0.57
CA LEU A 364 27.59 8.24 -0.52
C LEU A 364 28.21 8.46 -1.90
N GLY A 365 28.49 9.72 -2.23
CA GLY A 365 29.05 10.15 -3.51
C GLY A 365 28.98 11.65 -3.73
N ALA A 366 28.07 12.33 -3.02
CA ALA A 366 28.04 13.79 -2.95
C ALA A 366 29.15 14.32 -2.03
N SER A 367 30.41 14.08 -2.37
CA SER A 367 31.49 14.90 -1.80
C SER A 367 31.37 16.31 -2.38
N PRO A 368 31.56 17.37 -1.58
CA PRO A 368 31.78 18.70 -2.10
C PRO A 368 33.18 18.73 -2.70
N SER A 369 33.39 18.11 -3.86
CA SER A 369 34.65 18.27 -4.59
C SER A 369 34.76 19.73 -4.99
N GLY A 370 35.64 20.46 -4.32
CA GLY A 370 36.01 21.81 -4.67
C GLY A 370 36.43 21.84 -6.14
N ASN A 371 35.66 22.59 -6.95
CA ASN A 371 35.95 23.12 -8.29
C ASN A 371 34.73 23.12 -9.25
N SER A 372 33.54 22.71 -8.82
CA SER A 372 32.30 23.08 -9.54
C SER A 372 31.76 24.42 -9.02
N PRO A 373 31.50 25.41 -9.89
CA PRO A 373 30.87 26.66 -9.47
C PRO A 373 29.48 26.36 -8.89
N ALA A 374 29.18 26.97 -7.75
CA ALA A 374 28.02 26.72 -6.90
C ALA A 374 26.67 27.00 -7.59
N THR A 375 26.05 26.00 -8.24
CA THR A 375 24.68 26.14 -8.80
C THR A 375 23.70 25.01 -8.49
N SER A 376 24.07 24.00 -7.70
CA SER A 376 23.08 23.07 -7.10
C SER A 376 22.71 23.58 -5.70
N PRO A 377 21.45 23.96 -5.42
CA PRO A 377 21.09 24.52 -4.13
C PRO A 377 21.14 23.42 -3.07
N SER A 378 22.25 23.34 -2.35
CA SER A 378 22.35 22.64 -1.08
C SER A 378 21.16 23.00 -0.20
N VAL A 379 20.66 22.05 0.61
CA VAL A 379 19.69 22.36 1.67
C VAL A 379 20.22 23.54 2.48
N TYR A 380 19.55 24.67 2.34
CA TYR A 380 19.82 25.87 3.11
C TYR A 380 19.44 25.64 4.58
N GLY A 381 20.35 25.05 5.35
CA GLY A 381 20.21 24.82 6.78
C GLY A 381 21.31 25.52 7.57
N CYS A 382 21.16 25.57 8.89
CA CYS A 382 22.26 26.08 9.71
C CYS A 382 23.48 25.13 9.59
N PRO A 383 24.73 25.65 9.59
CA PRO A 383 25.92 24.83 9.36
C PRO A 383 26.06 23.64 10.33
N ARG A 384 25.58 23.80 11.57
CA ARG A 384 25.60 22.75 12.60
C ARG A 384 24.67 21.58 12.24
N CYS A 385 23.43 21.88 11.82
CA CYS A 385 22.45 20.87 11.43
C CYS A 385 22.85 20.18 10.12
N ALA A 386 23.42 20.92 9.18
CA ALA A 386 23.98 20.37 7.95
C ALA A 386 25.12 19.38 8.24
N ALA A 387 26.08 19.76 9.11
CA ALA A 387 27.18 18.90 9.52
C ALA A 387 26.69 17.63 10.24
N ALA A 388 25.68 17.75 11.12
CA ALA A 388 25.07 16.60 11.77
C ALA A 388 24.44 15.62 10.76
N GLY A 389 23.83 16.15 9.68
CA GLY A 389 23.16 15.36 8.64
C GLY A 389 24.07 14.69 7.61
N ALA A 390 25.30 15.16 7.42
CA ALA A 390 26.20 14.72 6.34
C ALA A 390 26.55 13.21 6.34
N GLY A 391 26.28 12.49 7.43
CA GLY A 391 26.47 11.04 7.54
C GLY A 391 25.22 10.26 7.96
N ALA A 392 24.04 10.90 7.96
CA ALA A 392 22.80 10.31 8.48
C ALA A 392 22.47 8.96 7.83
N ARG A 393 22.44 8.93 6.50
CA ARG A 393 22.16 7.72 5.72
C ARG A 393 23.15 6.59 6.03
N ARG A 394 24.46 6.90 6.08
CA ARG A 394 25.50 5.92 6.41
C ARG A 394 25.31 5.36 7.82
N ARG A 395 24.95 6.18 8.81
CA ARG A 395 24.72 5.71 10.19
C ARG A 395 23.53 4.74 10.25
N LEU A 396 22.44 5.07 9.56
CA LEU A 396 21.27 4.20 9.44
C LEU A 396 21.60 2.89 8.75
N GLU A 397 22.29 2.93 7.61
CA GLU A 397 22.71 1.74 6.86
C GLU A 397 23.69 0.87 7.66
N SER A 398 24.60 1.50 8.42
CA SER A 398 25.53 0.79 9.31
C SER A 398 24.82 0.11 10.48
N ALA A 399 23.66 0.64 10.89
CA ALA A 399 22.78 0.01 11.87
C ALA A 399 21.86 -1.06 11.25
N GLY A 400 22.05 -1.40 9.97
CA GLY A 400 21.25 -2.40 9.27
C GLY A 400 19.88 -1.91 8.83
N LEU A 401 19.69 -0.60 8.69
CA LEU A 401 18.46 -0.01 8.19
C LEU A 401 18.55 0.38 6.72
N GLU A 402 17.42 0.32 6.04
CA GLU A 402 17.20 0.89 4.72
C GLU A 402 16.36 2.16 4.85
N VAL A 403 16.71 3.17 4.05
CA VAL A 403 16.03 4.47 4.00
C VAL A 403 15.30 4.57 2.68
N LYS A 404 13.97 4.58 2.72
CA LYS A 404 13.12 4.53 1.52
C LYS A 404 12.23 5.76 1.43
N SER A 405 12.32 6.48 0.31
CA SER A 405 11.41 7.58 0.03
C SER A 405 10.01 7.08 -0.35
N GLN A 406 9.00 7.78 0.14
CA GLN A 406 7.60 7.68 -0.27
C GLN A 406 7.14 9.09 -0.71
N PRO A 407 6.00 9.23 -1.42
CA PRO A 407 5.60 10.52 -1.99
C PRO A 407 5.60 11.70 -1.01
N ASN A 408 5.21 11.48 0.25
CA ASN A 408 5.12 12.52 1.29
C ASN A 408 5.84 12.11 2.60
N SER A 409 6.69 11.09 2.57
CA SER A 409 7.30 10.53 3.79
C SER A 409 8.59 9.79 3.47
N VAL A 410 9.37 9.51 4.51
CA VAL A 410 10.51 8.60 4.45
C VAL A 410 10.24 7.46 5.42
N CYS A 411 10.40 6.22 4.94
CA CYS A 411 10.31 5.03 5.75
C CYS A 411 11.71 4.50 6.06
N LEU A 412 11.98 4.25 7.33
CA LEU A 412 13.20 3.63 7.83
C LEU A 412 12.82 2.23 8.31
N HIS A 413 13.38 1.17 7.74
CA HIS A 413 13.05 -0.20 8.11
C HIS A 413 14.28 -1.10 8.04
N CYS A 414 14.20 -2.30 8.63
CA CYS A 414 15.33 -3.24 8.60
C CYS A 414 15.69 -3.61 7.16
N HIS A 415 16.99 -3.69 6.88
CA HIS A 415 17.52 -4.05 5.56
C HIS A 415 17.05 -5.45 5.14
N GLY A 416 16.61 -5.57 3.88
CA GLY A 416 16.08 -6.83 3.32
C GLY A 416 14.61 -7.10 3.64
N VAL A 417 13.94 -6.20 4.38
CA VAL A 417 12.49 -6.19 4.51
C VAL A 417 11.89 -5.38 3.37
N ASP A 418 11.19 -6.08 2.49
CA ASP A 418 10.45 -5.53 1.36
C ASP A 418 9.16 -6.32 1.08
N LYS A 419 8.36 -5.91 0.08
CA LYS A 419 7.13 -6.60 -0.29
C LYS A 419 7.36 -8.06 -0.76
N GLY A 420 8.57 -8.41 -1.20
CA GLY A 420 8.96 -9.78 -1.56
C GLY A 420 9.33 -10.67 -0.37
N THR A 421 9.47 -10.12 0.84
CA THR A 421 9.77 -10.87 2.07
C THR A 421 8.74 -11.95 2.32
N CYS A 422 7.46 -11.66 2.09
CA CYS A 422 6.38 -12.63 2.28
C CYS A 422 6.49 -13.78 1.28
N VAL A 423 6.84 -13.51 0.02
CA VAL A 423 7.01 -14.54 -1.01
C VAL A 423 8.19 -15.46 -0.67
N ARG A 424 9.35 -14.89 -0.30
CA ARG A 424 10.53 -15.66 0.14
C ARG A 424 10.19 -16.58 1.31
N TRP A 425 9.42 -16.06 2.27
CA TRP A 425 9.04 -16.81 3.45
C TRP A 425 7.99 -17.90 3.14
N LEU A 426 7.00 -17.62 2.29
CA LEU A 426 6.00 -18.61 1.85
C LEU A 426 6.66 -19.78 1.10
N LEU A 427 7.65 -19.49 0.25
CA LEU A 427 8.49 -20.51 -0.39
C LEU A 427 9.20 -21.40 0.62
N ALA A 428 9.85 -20.80 1.63
CA ALA A 428 10.53 -21.57 2.67
C ALA A 428 9.56 -22.45 3.49
N GLN A 429 8.33 -21.99 3.74
CA GLN A 429 7.32 -22.82 4.41
C GLN A 429 6.80 -23.94 3.51
N HIS A 430 6.78 -23.73 2.19
CA HIS A 430 6.47 -24.79 1.23
C HIS A 430 7.52 -25.89 1.23
N GLU A 431 8.81 -25.53 1.21
CA GLU A 431 9.93 -26.48 1.31
C GLU A 431 9.90 -27.29 2.61
N ARG A 432 9.38 -26.70 3.70
CA ARG A 432 9.17 -27.37 4.99
C ARG A 432 7.86 -28.15 5.07
N HIS A 433 7.12 -28.27 3.97
CA HIS A 433 5.81 -28.92 3.89
C HIS A 433 4.75 -28.35 4.85
N GLN A 434 4.91 -27.09 5.28
CA GLN A 434 3.95 -26.41 6.16
C GLN A 434 2.84 -25.70 5.37
N LEU A 435 3.12 -25.31 4.12
CA LEU A 435 2.17 -24.65 3.22
C LEU A 435 2.27 -25.20 1.79
N LEU A 436 1.19 -25.06 1.03
CA LEU A 436 1.18 -25.35 -0.40
C LEU A 436 1.32 -24.04 -1.18
N PHE A 437 2.56 -23.56 -1.39
CA PHE A 437 2.85 -22.34 -2.13
C PHE A 437 3.86 -22.62 -3.24
N GLU A 438 3.42 -22.50 -4.49
CA GLU A 438 4.25 -22.74 -5.67
C GLU A 438 4.16 -21.54 -6.60
N LEU A 439 5.31 -20.99 -7.05
CA LEU A 439 5.33 -19.83 -7.95
C LEU A 439 4.50 -20.02 -9.23
N PRO A 440 4.49 -21.18 -9.92
CA PRO A 440 3.64 -21.40 -11.10
C PRO A 440 2.13 -21.36 -10.82
N ARG A 441 1.71 -21.44 -9.55
CA ARG A 441 0.33 -21.38 -9.08
C ARG A 441 0.04 -20.08 -8.30
N ALA A 442 0.93 -19.10 -8.39
CA ALA A 442 0.79 -17.81 -7.75
C ALA A 442 0.68 -16.68 -8.80
N LEU A 443 -0.06 -15.64 -8.44
CA LEU A 443 -0.12 -14.37 -9.17
C LEU A 443 0.25 -13.23 -8.24
N ALA A 444 1.03 -12.28 -8.73
CA ALA A 444 1.35 -11.04 -8.04
C ALA A 444 0.55 -9.87 -8.63
N PHE A 445 0.11 -8.92 -7.80
CA PHE A 445 -0.58 -7.69 -8.23
C PHE A 445 0.07 -6.46 -7.58
N GLY A 446 0.19 -5.37 -8.35
CA GLY A 446 0.69 -4.10 -7.85
C GLY A 446 0.48 -2.95 -8.84
N ASP A 447 0.49 -1.72 -8.34
CA ASP A 447 0.28 -0.50 -9.11
C ASP A 447 1.58 0.22 -9.46
N MET A 448 2.71 -0.15 -8.85
CA MET A 448 4.00 0.50 -9.05
C MET A 448 5.16 -0.51 -9.17
N PRO A 449 5.18 -1.34 -10.24
CA PRO A 449 6.21 -2.36 -10.45
C PRO A 449 7.63 -1.78 -10.59
N GLU A 450 7.77 -0.49 -10.90
CA GLU A 450 9.06 0.17 -11.07
C GLU A 450 9.69 0.61 -9.73
N SER A 451 8.94 0.58 -8.62
CA SER A 451 9.48 1.00 -7.31
C SER A 451 9.03 0.12 -6.15
N VAL A 452 7.93 0.45 -5.47
CA VAL A 452 7.52 -0.21 -4.23
C VAL A 452 7.12 -1.67 -4.44
N ASP A 453 6.60 -2.02 -5.62
CA ASP A 453 6.23 -3.40 -6.00
C ASP A 453 7.31 -4.14 -6.79
N ALA A 454 8.42 -3.48 -7.14
CA ALA A 454 9.52 -4.12 -7.87
C ALA A 454 9.96 -5.46 -7.24
N PRO A 455 10.04 -5.61 -5.90
CA PRO A 455 10.35 -6.91 -5.28
C PRO A 455 9.38 -8.03 -5.66
N LEU A 456 8.09 -7.75 -5.88
CA LEU A 456 7.09 -8.74 -6.26
C LEU A 456 7.26 -9.23 -7.71
N THR A 457 7.92 -8.44 -8.57
CA THR A 457 8.21 -8.81 -9.97
C THR A 457 9.39 -9.77 -10.12
N ALA A 458 10.15 -9.99 -9.05
CA ALA A 458 11.44 -10.71 -9.06
C ALA A 458 11.33 -12.24 -8.88
N PHE A 459 10.14 -12.82 -8.96
CA PHE A 459 9.90 -14.23 -8.63
C PHE A 459 9.31 -15.05 -9.80
N PRO A 460 9.96 -15.13 -10.98
CA PRO A 460 9.49 -16.05 -12.01
C PRO A 460 9.51 -17.50 -11.49
N PRO A 461 8.53 -18.36 -11.86
CA PRO A 461 7.46 -18.15 -12.84
C PRO A 461 6.15 -17.51 -12.31
N MET A 462 6.14 -16.92 -11.11
CA MET A 462 4.98 -16.14 -10.64
C MET A 462 4.78 -14.92 -11.55
N GLN A 463 3.58 -14.80 -12.09
CA GLN A 463 3.25 -13.74 -13.05
C GLN A 463 2.77 -12.49 -12.32
N PHE A 464 3.13 -11.32 -12.83
CA PHE A 464 2.80 -10.03 -12.24
C PHE A 464 1.76 -9.29 -13.07
N ILE A 465 0.66 -8.88 -12.43
CA ILE A 465 -0.42 -8.09 -13.01
C ILE A 465 -0.24 -6.63 -12.56
N SER A 466 0.22 -5.78 -13.46
CA SER A 466 0.40 -4.35 -13.20
C SER A 466 -0.89 -3.58 -13.43
N LEU A 467 -1.31 -2.82 -12.42
CA LEU A 467 -2.46 -1.91 -12.49
C LEU A 467 -2.07 -0.47 -12.78
N SER A 468 -0.78 -0.27 -13.07
CA SER A 468 -0.26 1.00 -13.57
C SER A 468 -0.76 1.28 -14.99
N PRO A 469 -1.07 2.53 -15.36
CA PRO A 469 -1.29 2.89 -16.76
C PRO A 469 -0.05 2.59 -17.59
N LYS A 470 -0.20 1.80 -18.66
CA LYS A 470 0.90 1.35 -19.53
C LYS A 470 1.67 2.52 -20.16
N ASP A 471 0.94 3.54 -20.61
CA ASP A 471 1.49 4.70 -21.34
C ASP A 471 2.36 5.63 -20.47
N GLY A 472 2.40 5.39 -19.15
CA GLY A 472 3.20 6.17 -18.22
C GLY A 472 4.39 5.40 -17.61
N ALA A 473 4.59 4.12 -17.91
CA ALA A 473 5.63 3.31 -17.25
C ALA A 473 7.03 3.85 -17.49
N ALA A 474 7.38 4.11 -18.77
CA ALA A 474 8.66 4.71 -19.14
C ALA A 474 8.81 6.14 -18.60
N ALA A 475 7.73 6.92 -18.54
CA ALA A 475 7.75 8.27 -17.98
C ALA A 475 7.93 8.27 -16.46
N ARG A 476 7.28 7.33 -15.74
CA ARG A 476 7.44 7.13 -14.29
C ARG A 476 8.83 6.61 -13.95
N LEU A 477 9.33 5.63 -14.70
CA LEU A 477 10.71 5.16 -14.57
C LEU A 477 11.67 6.33 -14.81
N ALA A 478 11.47 7.10 -15.89
CA ALA A 478 12.25 8.29 -16.16
C ALA A 478 12.06 9.39 -15.10
N ASP A 479 10.93 9.50 -14.40
CA ASP A 479 10.72 10.44 -13.29
C ASP A 479 11.36 9.97 -12.00
N ILE A 480 11.38 8.66 -11.73
CA ILE A 480 12.10 8.05 -10.61
C ILE A 480 13.62 8.21 -10.85
N GLU A 481 14.06 7.87 -12.05
CA GLU A 481 15.44 8.04 -12.50
C GLU A 481 15.82 9.52 -12.57
N ARG A 482 14.96 10.42 -13.07
CA ARG A 482 15.17 11.87 -12.98
C ARG A 482 15.10 12.36 -11.54
N GLY A 483 14.33 11.75 -10.64
CA GLY A 483 14.39 12.08 -9.21
C GLY A 483 15.75 11.73 -8.63
N ALA A 484 16.28 10.56 -9.01
CA ALA A 484 17.60 10.08 -8.61
C ALA A 484 18.77 10.80 -9.32
N ILE A 485 18.58 11.25 -10.56
CA ILE A 485 19.59 11.86 -11.45
C ILE A 485 19.48 13.39 -11.47
N ALA A 486 18.33 14.02 -11.21
CA ALA A 486 18.22 15.48 -11.00
C ALA A 486 18.74 15.89 -9.61
N GLY A 487 18.97 14.93 -8.71
CA GLY A 487 19.97 15.05 -7.64
C GLY A 487 21.42 15.14 -8.13
N SER A 488 21.67 14.98 -9.44
CA SER A 488 22.98 14.98 -10.10
C SER A 488 23.09 15.86 -11.36
N ALA A 489 22.00 16.28 -12.03
CA ALA A 489 22.05 17.18 -13.19
C ALA A 489 20.65 17.72 -13.57
N HIS A 490 20.34 18.97 -13.24
CA HIS A 490 20.06 20.05 -14.23
C HIS A 490 19.54 21.31 -13.53
N ALA A 491 20.24 22.43 -13.71
CA ALA A 491 19.66 23.76 -13.72
C ALA A 491 19.66 24.27 -15.16
N GLU A 492 18.52 24.73 -15.65
CA GLU A 492 18.29 26.09 -16.17
C GLU A 492 17.11 26.10 -17.16
N CYS A 493 16.15 26.98 -16.89
CA CYS A 493 15.12 27.36 -17.83
C CYS A 493 15.24 28.86 -18.12
N THR A 494 15.16 29.20 -19.42
CA THR A 494 14.88 30.52 -20.04
C THR A 494 15.94 31.61 -19.86
N ARG A 495 16.46 32.29 -20.90
CA ARG A 495 15.75 32.95 -22.02
C ARG A 495 16.80 33.50 -23.03
N ALA A 496 16.74 33.14 -24.33
CA ALA A 496 17.29 33.96 -25.42
C ALA A 496 16.71 33.54 -26.78
N GLN A 497 16.17 34.51 -27.52
CA GLN A 497 15.76 34.38 -28.92
C GLN A 497 16.99 34.08 -29.79
N ALA A 498 16.98 32.99 -30.55
CA ALA A 498 17.76 32.89 -31.79
C ALA A 498 17.19 31.84 -32.75
N LYS A 499 17.08 32.28 -34.01
CA LYS A 499 16.68 31.66 -35.27
C LYS A 499 16.78 30.12 -35.37
N ARG A 500 15.70 29.53 -35.88
CA ARG A 500 15.64 28.19 -36.51
C ARG A 500 16.71 28.03 -37.60
N PRO A 501 17.25 26.81 -37.74
CA PRO A 501 17.38 26.22 -39.07
C PRO A 501 16.59 24.90 -39.17
N HIS A 502 15.99 24.71 -40.33
CA HIS A 502 15.37 23.46 -40.77
C HIS A 502 16.34 22.28 -40.68
N GLN A 503 15.89 21.16 -40.14
CA GLN A 503 16.34 19.81 -40.53
C GLN A 503 15.21 18.79 -40.36
N GLN A 504 15.23 17.81 -41.27
CA GLN A 504 14.16 16.93 -41.75
C GLN A 504 13.58 15.92 -40.73
N PRO A 505 12.40 15.34 -41.01
CA PRO A 505 11.77 14.34 -40.14
C PRO A 505 12.54 13.01 -40.21
N GLN A 506 13.21 12.65 -39.12
CA GLN A 506 13.69 11.28 -38.91
C GLN A 506 12.56 10.46 -38.29
N GLU A 507 12.26 9.33 -38.93
CA GLU A 507 11.29 8.33 -38.53
C GLU A 507 11.56 7.84 -37.09
N PRO A 508 10.51 7.57 -36.29
CA PRO A 508 10.71 7.03 -34.95
C PRO A 508 11.33 5.63 -35.04
N PRO A 509 12.34 5.32 -34.20
CA PRO A 509 12.92 3.99 -34.16
C PRO A 509 11.83 2.99 -33.75
N ARG A 510 11.71 1.92 -34.53
CA ARG A 510 10.86 0.76 -34.23
C ARG A 510 11.20 0.24 -32.83
N CYS A 511 10.33 0.53 -31.87
CA CYS A 511 10.45 0.03 -30.52
C CYS A 511 10.07 -1.46 -30.54
N PHE A 512 11.08 -2.33 -30.52
CA PHE A 512 10.88 -3.75 -30.28
C PHE A 512 10.38 -3.93 -28.85
N SER A 513 9.17 -4.49 -28.75
CA SER A 513 8.60 -5.12 -27.56
C SER A 513 9.58 -6.14 -26.98
N ASP A 514 9.88 -6.02 -25.69
CA ASP A 514 10.09 -7.16 -24.78
C ASP A 514 10.10 -6.63 -23.34
N GLY A 515 8.90 -6.48 -22.77
CA GLY A 515 8.78 -6.48 -21.31
C GLY A 515 9.11 -7.88 -20.78
N PRO A 516 9.47 -8.03 -19.50
CA PRO A 516 9.66 -9.35 -18.90
C PRO A 516 8.44 -10.23 -19.21
N LEU A 517 8.67 -11.42 -19.77
CA LEU A 517 7.65 -12.36 -20.26
C LEU A 517 6.58 -12.76 -19.22
N HIS A 518 6.77 -12.37 -17.96
CA HIS A 518 5.91 -12.64 -16.83
C HIS A 518 5.13 -11.42 -16.30
N MET A 519 5.19 -10.26 -16.95
CA MET A 519 4.47 -9.04 -16.52
C MET A 519 3.37 -8.62 -17.52
N PHE A 520 2.16 -8.39 -17.01
CA PHE A 520 1.00 -8.00 -17.80
C PHE A 520 0.37 -6.71 -17.27
N HIS A 521 0.20 -5.71 -18.13
CA HIS A 521 -0.44 -4.44 -17.76
C HIS A 521 -1.96 -4.49 -18.00
N VAL A 522 -2.74 -4.18 -16.98
CA VAL A 522 -4.21 -4.04 -17.02
C VAL A 522 -4.63 -2.59 -16.79
N GLY A 523 -4.00 -1.87 -15.87
CA GLY A 523 -4.41 -0.51 -15.49
C GLY A 523 -5.65 -0.49 -14.58
N GLY A 524 -6.08 0.70 -14.12
CA GLY A 524 -7.42 0.89 -13.52
C GLY A 524 -7.56 0.77 -11.99
N GLU A 525 -6.46 0.61 -11.26
CA GLU A 525 -6.43 0.33 -9.81
C GLU A 525 -7.37 -0.84 -9.43
N GLU A 526 -8.15 -0.76 -8.35
CA GLU A 526 -9.09 -1.80 -7.91
C GLU A 526 -9.98 -2.35 -9.04
N GLU A 527 -10.45 -1.51 -9.96
CA GLU A 527 -11.30 -1.96 -11.07
C GLU A 527 -10.56 -2.85 -12.06
N GLY A 528 -9.28 -2.57 -12.29
CA GLY A 528 -8.40 -3.42 -13.07
C GLY A 528 -8.25 -4.81 -12.45
N THR A 529 -8.03 -4.86 -11.12
CA THR A 529 -8.05 -6.12 -10.37
C THR A 529 -9.38 -6.83 -10.55
N ALA A 530 -10.50 -6.12 -10.40
CA ALA A 530 -11.84 -6.70 -10.51
C ALA A 530 -12.07 -7.33 -11.89
N LEU A 531 -11.78 -6.59 -12.97
CA LEU A 531 -11.94 -7.06 -14.35
C LEU A 531 -11.01 -8.26 -14.64
N PHE A 532 -9.77 -8.22 -14.17
CA PHE A 532 -8.86 -9.35 -14.34
C PHE A 532 -9.34 -10.60 -13.61
N LEU A 533 -9.74 -10.47 -12.33
CA LEU A 533 -10.21 -11.60 -11.54
C LEU A 533 -11.53 -12.16 -12.08
N GLU A 534 -12.43 -11.31 -12.59
CA GLU A 534 -13.63 -11.74 -13.31
C GLU A 534 -13.27 -12.66 -14.49
N GLU A 535 -12.42 -12.17 -15.40
CA GLU A 535 -12.00 -12.91 -16.58
C GLU A 535 -11.34 -14.25 -16.22
N LEU A 536 -10.47 -14.23 -15.21
CA LEU A 536 -9.74 -15.41 -14.74
C LEU A 536 -10.69 -16.45 -14.13
N LEU A 537 -11.52 -16.04 -13.18
CA LEU A 537 -12.41 -16.96 -12.45
C LEU A 537 -13.50 -17.53 -13.36
N LEU A 538 -14.08 -16.72 -14.26
CA LEU A 538 -15.03 -17.20 -15.27
C LEU A 538 -14.39 -18.20 -16.22
N SER A 539 -13.17 -17.93 -16.70
CA SER A 539 -12.43 -18.85 -17.57
C SER A 539 -12.17 -20.20 -16.89
N CYS A 540 -11.78 -20.20 -15.61
CA CYS A 540 -11.52 -21.44 -14.87
C CYS A 540 -12.81 -22.22 -14.58
N THR A 541 -13.91 -21.54 -14.23
CA THR A 541 -15.20 -22.19 -13.97
C THR A 541 -15.79 -22.86 -15.22
N SER A 542 -15.67 -22.21 -16.37
CA SER A 542 -16.19 -22.70 -17.64
C SER A 542 -15.50 -23.99 -18.06
N GLU A 543 -14.17 -24.04 -17.93
CA GLU A 543 -13.40 -25.25 -18.23
C GLU A 543 -13.68 -26.38 -17.24
N GLN A 544 -13.79 -26.09 -15.95
CA GLN A 544 -14.15 -27.10 -14.94
C GLN A 544 -15.50 -27.76 -15.28
N GLN A 545 -16.51 -26.97 -15.67
CA GLN A 545 -17.81 -27.49 -16.08
C GLN A 545 -17.71 -28.34 -17.36
N GLN A 546 -16.87 -27.95 -18.32
CA GLN A 546 -16.64 -28.73 -19.54
C GLN A 546 -15.96 -30.07 -19.21
N GLN A 547 -14.93 -30.07 -18.37
CA GLN A 547 -14.26 -31.30 -17.91
C GLN A 547 -15.22 -32.22 -17.15
N GLN A 548 -16.09 -31.69 -16.30
CA GLN A 548 -17.10 -32.48 -15.58
C GLN A 548 -18.14 -33.09 -16.53
N ARG A 549 -18.60 -32.35 -17.55
CA ARG A 549 -19.51 -32.88 -18.57
C ARG A 549 -18.86 -33.99 -19.40
N SER A 550 -17.61 -33.83 -19.79
CA SER A 550 -16.86 -34.86 -20.52
C SER A 550 -16.61 -36.12 -19.69
N ALA A 551 -16.31 -35.98 -18.39
CA ALA A 551 -16.13 -37.11 -17.49
C ALA A 551 -17.44 -37.89 -17.25
N ALA A 552 -18.58 -37.21 -17.17
CA ALA A 552 -19.89 -37.84 -17.05
C ALA A 552 -20.29 -38.67 -18.30
N LEU A 553 -19.70 -38.35 -19.47
CA LEU A 553 -19.97 -39.02 -20.75
C LEU A 553 -19.03 -40.21 -21.03
N SER A 554 -18.01 -40.46 -20.19
CA SER A 554 -17.06 -41.57 -20.38
C SER A 554 -16.58 -42.13 -19.03
N PRO A 555 -17.35 -43.04 -18.40
CA PRO A 555 -17.11 -43.49 -17.02
C PRO A 555 -15.96 -44.52 -16.86
N THR A 556 -15.30 -44.94 -17.95
CA THR A 556 -14.49 -46.16 -17.97
C THR A 556 -12.99 -45.98 -17.75
N THR A 557 -12.49 -44.78 -17.50
CA THR A 557 -11.05 -44.57 -17.27
C THR A 557 -10.79 -44.36 -15.78
N TYR A 558 -10.07 -45.31 -15.16
CA TYR A 558 -9.54 -45.19 -13.80
C TYR A 558 -8.87 -43.82 -13.61
N ALA A 559 -9.51 -42.95 -12.83
CA ALA A 559 -8.92 -41.70 -12.41
C ALA A 559 -7.76 -42.01 -11.46
N GLY A 560 -6.52 -41.89 -11.95
CA GLY A 560 -5.35 -41.74 -11.10
C GLY A 560 -5.55 -40.54 -10.15
N PRO A 561 -4.76 -40.42 -9.07
CA PRO A 561 -4.91 -39.32 -8.11
C PRO A 561 -4.96 -38.01 -8.87
N ALA A 562 -6.12 -37.33 -8.82
CA ALA A 562 -6.37 -36.11 -9.57
C ALA A 562 -5.32 -35.07 -9.18
N GLY A 563 -4.30 -34.90 -10.03
CA GLY A 563 -3.33 -33.82 -9.86
C GLY A 563 -4.10 -32.51 -9.79
N VAL A 564 -3.78 -31.67 -8.81
CA VAL A 564 -4.40 -30.35 -8.69
C VAL A 564 -4.15 -29.59 -9.99
N ALA A 565 -5.20 -29.34 -10.77
CA ALA A 565 -5.10 -28.59 -12.02
C ALA A 565 -4.45 -27.23 -11.77
N ASN A 566 -3.44 -26.86 -12.55
CA ASN A 566 -2.88 -25.51 -12.49
C ASN A 566 -3.77 -24.56 -13.30
N TRP A 567 -4.49 -23.67 -12.61
CA TRP A 567 -5.36 -22.69 -13.22
C TRP A 567 -4.62 -21.43 -13.67
N PHE A 568 -3.40 -21.18 -13.19
CA PHE A 568 -2.64 -19.95 -13.47
C PHE A 568 -1.55 -20.15 -14.54
N THR A 569 -1.86 -20.93 -15.57
CA THR A 569 -0.98 -21.09 -16.75
C THR A 569 -0.70 -19.75 -17.42
N ALA A 570 0.52 -19.54 -17.92
CA ALA A 570 0.94 -18.30 -18.58
C ALA A 570 -0.03 -17.87 -19.70
N ASP A 571 -0.44 -18.79 -20.57
CA ASP A 571 -1.34 -18.49 -21.69
C ASP A 571 -2.71 -17.98 -21.22
N ARG A 572 -3.29 -18.63 -20.20
CA ARG A 572 -4.57 -18.19 -19.63
C ARG A 572 -4.46 -16.81 -19.02
N VAL A 573 -3.43 -16.58 -18.20
CA VAL A 573 -3.25 -15.31 -17.51
C VAL A 573 -3.02 -14.20 -18.53
N ALA A 574 -2.18 -14.42 -19.54
CA ALA A 574 -1.96 -13.48 -20.64
C ALA A 574 -3.28 -13.14 -21.38
N ALA A 575 -4.08 -14.16 -21.68
CA ALA A 575 -5.38 -13.97 -22.35
C ALA A 575 -6.37 -13.18 -21.47
N CYS A 576 -6.46 -13.49 -20.18
CA CYS A 576 -7.33 -12.80 -19.23
C CYS A 576 -6.88 -11.35 -19.03
N ALA A 577 -5.58 -11.09 -18.86
CA ALA A 577 -5.02 -9.74 -18.74
C ALA A 577 -5.28 -8.90 -19.98
N THR A 578 -5.17 -9.50 -21.18
CA THR A 578 -5.46 -8.80 -22.43
C THR A 578 -6.94 -8.38 -22.52
N ARG A 579 -7.88 -9.27 -22.19
CA ARG A 579 -9.32 -8.95 -22.19
C ARG A 579 -9.67 -7.92 -21.11
N ALA A 580 -9.12 -8.07 -19.91
CA ALA A 580 -9.32 -7.12 -18.82
C ALA A 580 -8.80 -5.72 -19.18
N ARG A 581 -7.61 -5.62 -19.79
CA ARG A 581 -7.07 -4.33 -20.27
C ARG A 581 -8.00 -3.67 -21.28
N HIS A 582 -8.47 -4.43 -22.28
CA HIS A 582 -9.38 -3.90 -23.30
C HIS A 582 -10.67 -3.36 -22.68
N ARG A 583 -11.29 -4.11 -21.76
CA ARG A 583 -12.49 -3.67 -21.04
C ARG A 583 -12.23 -2.42 -20.20
N MET A 584 -11.06 -2.33 -19.57
CA MET A 584 -10.68 -1.14 -18.80
C MET A 584 -10.49 0.09 -19.71
N GLU A 585 -9.87 -0.09 -20.88
CA GLU A 585 -9.72 0.97 -21.89
C GLU A 585 -11.10 1.46 -22.38
N GLU A 586 -12.04 0.55 -22.63
CA GLU A 586 -13.42 0.86 -23.01
C GLU A 586 -14.17 1.64 -21.92
N GLU A 587 -14.07 1.20 -20.66
CA GLU A 587 -14.66 1.88 -19.51
C GLU A 587 -14.13 3.32 -19.36
N LEU A 588 -12.81 3.51 -19.50
CA LEU A 588 -12.19 4.82 -19.44
C LEU A 588 -12.63 5.72 -20.61
N LEU A 589 -12.78 5.17 -21.81
CA LEU A 589 -13.28 5.91 -22.97
C LEU A 589 -14.74 6.34 -22.79
N GLN A 590 -15.61 5.44 -22.33
CA GLN A 590 -17.02 5.74 -22.08
C GLN A 590 -17.20 6.82 -21.01
N ARG A 591 -16.36 6.82 -19.96
CA ARG A 591 -16.37 7.85 -18.91
C ARG A 591 -15.94 9.22 -19.43
N ARG A 592 -14.96 9.27 -20.36
CA ARG A 592 -14.57 10.53 -21.02
C ARG A 592 -15.65 11.08 -21.95
N GLN A 593 -16.46 10.21 -22.56
CA GLN A 593 -17.52 10.59 -23.49
C GLN A 593 -18.84 10.97 -22.81
N THR A 594 -19.04 10.60 -21.55
CA THR A 594 -20.22 10.97 -20.78
C THR A 594 -19.89 12.22 -19.95
N PRO A 595 -20.25 13.45 -20.38
CA PRO A 595 -20.05 14.62 -19.53
C PRO A 595 -20.84 14.39 -18.23
N GLN A 596 -20.16 14.48 -17.09
CA GLN A 596 -20.83 14.60 -15.79
C GLN A 596 -21.85 15.72 -15.95
N ARG A 597 -23.15 15.39 -15.91
CA ARG A 597 -24.20 16.39 -15.70
C ARG A 597 -23.87 17.01 -14.35
N SER A 598 -23.27 18.18 -14.38
CA SER A 598 -23.07 19.01 -13.21
C SER A 598 -24.41 19.11 -12.49
N SER A 599 -24.41 18.74 -11.22
CA SER A 599 -25.47 19.08 -10.30
C SER A 599 -25.54 20.60 -10.20
N ALA A 600 -26.34 21.20 -11.09
CA ALA A 600 -26.93 22.49 -10.86
C ALA A 600 -28.05 22.32 -9.83
N CYS A 601 -27.90 22.93 -8.64
CA CYS A 601 -28.92 23.37 -7.65
C CYS A 601 -28.27 23.34 -6.25
N THR A 602 -28.37 24.34 -5.38
CA THR A 602 -29.04 25.64 -5.42
C THR A 602 -28.39 26.48 -4.31
N LYS A 603 -28.11 27.75 -4.58
CA LYS A 603 -28.06 28.74 -3.51
C LYS A 603 -29.49 28.96 -3.05
N GLU A 604 -29.80 28.62 -1.81
CA GLU A 604 -30.66 29.39 -0.90
C GLU A 604 -30.13 29.23 0.53
#